data_AF-A0A7Y2ZHY2-F1
#
_entry.id   AF-A0A7Y2ZHY2-F1
#
_cell.length_a   1.000
_cell.length_b   1.000
_cell.length_c   1.000
_cell.angle_alpha   90.00
_cell.angle_beta   90.00
_cell.angle_gamma   90.00
#
_symmetry.space_group_name_H-M   'P 1'
#
loop_
_entity.id
_entity.type
_entity.pdbx_description
1 polymer ?
#
loop_
_entity_poly.entity_id
_entity_poly.type
_entity_poly.pdbx_seq_one_letter_code
_entity_poly.pdbx_strand_id
1 'polypeptide(L)'
;MATPPFMPLLRLLWPVALLAVGVAPLAGQAPTGGTLPSVFFDCDGPNCNSQYYRTEITWVNWVRDRQDSDVHLIVTSQGTGAGGREYQLDFIGEGDFEGYEDQIR
;
A
#
# COMPACT_ATOMS: atom_id res chain seq x y z
N MET A 1 68.68 38.54 0.25
CA MET A 1 68.15 39.33 1.38
C MET A 1 67.07 40.24 0.85
N ALA A 2 66.02 40.45 1.64
CA ALA A 2 64.88 41.34 1.40
C ALA A 2 63.81 40.82 0.42
N THR A 3 62.70 40.35 1.00
CA THR A 3 61.37 40.42 0.40
C THR A 3 61.00 41.88 0.09
N PRO A 4 60.40 42.16 -1.07
CA PRO A 4 59.49 43.29 -1.18
C PRO A 4 58.02 42.83 -1.04
N PRO A 5 57.16 43.68 -0.45
CA PRO A 5 55.83 43.33 0.01
C PRO A 5 54.74 43.78 -0.97
N PHE A 6 53.49 43.39 -0.68
CA PHE A 6 52.25 43.95 -1.24
C PHE A 6 52.05 43.80 -2.76
N MET A 7 51.15 42.90 -3.15
CA MET A 7 50.00 43.36 -3.93
C MET A 7 48.76 42.45 -3.67
N PRO A 8 47.64 43.03 -3.24
CA PRO A 8 46.40 42.35 -2.87
C PRO A 8 45.52 42.08 -4.11
N LEU A 9 44.30 41.59 -3.87
CA LEU A 9 43.25 41.35 -4.87
C LEU A 9 43.38 40.07 -5.71
N LEU A 10 43.73 38.98 -5.03
CA LEU A 10 42.99 37.74 -5.27
C LEU A 10 41.56 37.94 -4.75
N ARG A 11 40.57 37.51 -5.53
CA ARG A 11 39.11 37.51 -5.28
C ARG A 11 38.40 38.67 -5.96
N LEU A 12 37.56 38.29 -6.93
CA LEU A 12 36.54 39.05 -7.64
C LEU A 12 36.91 39.14 -9.12
N LEU A 13 36.64 38.05 -9.85
CA LEU A 13 36.34 38.00 -11.29
C LEU A 13 36.47 36.53 -11.80
N TRP A 14 35.67 35.62 -11.26
CA TRP A 14 35.06 34.58 -12.09
C TRP A 14 33.59 34.47 -11.67
N PRO A 15 32.69 35.19 -12.35
CA PRO A 15 31.27 35.06 -12.13
C PRO A 15 30.76 33.77 -12.77
N VAL A 16 29.79 33.14 -12.11
CA VAL A 16 28.71 32.37 -12.74
C VAL A 16 29.14 31.13 -13.55
N ALA A 17 29.34 30.02 -12.85
CA ALA A 17 29.07 28.69 -13.39
C ALA A 17 28.04 28.00 -12.47
N LEU A 18 26.92 28.70 -12.24
CA LEU A 18 25.74 28.13 -11.62
C LEU A 18 24.68 27.96 -12.71
N LEU A 19 23.98 26.82 -12.66
CA LEU A 19 22.73 26.50 -13.37
C LEU A 19 22.85 25.96 -14.80
N ALA A 20 23.25 24.69 -14.88
CA ALA A 20 22.59 23.77 -15.80
C ALA A 20 22.23 22.48 -15.04
N VAL A 21 21.53 22.61 -13.91
CA VAL A 21 20.75 21.48 -13.39
C VAL A 21 19.58 21.35 -14.35
N GLY A 22 19.67 20.39 -15.27
CA GLY A 22 18.59 20.08 -16.19
C GLY A 22 17.32 19.85 -15.38
N VAL A 23 16.30 20.67 -15.63
CA VAL A 23 14.97 20.48 -15.08
C VAL A 23 14.38 19.30 -15.84
N ALA A 24 14.74 18.07 -15.44
CA ALA A 24 13.95 16.92 -15.83
C ALA A 24 12.52 17.18 -15.33
N PRO A 25 11.49 17.02 -16.17
CA PRO A 25 10.13 17.09 -15.64
C PRO A 25 10.07 16.05 -14.52
N LEU A 26 9.69 16.47 -13.31
CA LEU A 26 9.05 15.53 -12.40
C LEU A 26 7.79 15.10 -13.14
N ALA A 27 7.88 14.01 -13.92
CA ALA A 27 6.74 13.16 -14.09
C ALA A 27 6.38 12.76 -12.66
N GLY A 28 5.41 13.47 -12.08
CA GLY A 28 4.84 13.09 -10.81
C GLY A 28 4.53 11.62 -10.92
N GLN A 29 4.97 10.84 -9.94
CA GLN A 29 4.61 9.43 -9.87
C GLN A 29 3.09 9.43 -9.96
N ALA A 30 2.54 9.01 -11.10
CA ALA A 30 1.13 8.68 -11.17
C ALA A 30 0.93 7.71 -10.00
N PRO A 31 -0.15 7.86 -9.21
CA PRO A 31 -0.46 6.82 -8.25
C PRO A 31 -0.43 5.55 -9.08
N THR A 32 0.46 4.60 -8.74
CA THR A 32 0.31 3.22 -9.18
C THR A 32 -0.93 2.73 -8.46
N GLY A 33 -2.08 3.24 -8.90
CA GLY A 33 -3.41 2.89 -8.47
C GLY A 33 -3.67 1.55 -9.12
N GLY A 34 -3.08 0.51 -8.53
CA GLY A 34 -3.60 -0.83 -8.74
C GLY A 34 -5.08 -0.78 -8.35
N THR A 35 -5.93 -1.31 -9.21
CA THR A 35 -7.33 -1.53 -8.87
C THR A 35 -7.37 -2.32 -7.57
N LEU A 36 -8.04 -1.78 -6.55
CA LEU A 36 -8.23 -2.51 -5.30
C LEU A 36 -9.05 -3.76 -5.61
N PRO A 37 -8.67 -4.94 -5.09
CA PRO A 37 -9.47 -6.14 -5.29
C PRO A 37 -10.86 -5.96 -4.68
N SER A 38 -11.88 -6.38 -5.41
CA SER A 38 -13.26 -6.41 -4.94
C SER A 38 -13.46 -7.65 -4.08
N VAL A 39 -13.78 -7.48 -2.81
CA VAL A 39 -13.88 -8.56 -1.83
C VAL A 39 -15.32 -8.71 -1.38
N PHE A 40 -15.86 -9.91 -1.53
CA PHE A 40 -17.10 -10.31 -0.88
C PHE A 40 -16.77 -10.93 0.47
N PHE A 41 -17.24 -10.31 1.55
CA PHE A 41 -17.00 -10.77 2.91
C PHE A 41 -18.18 -11.58 3.42
N ASP A 42 -17.96 -12.89 3.54
CA ASP A 42 -18.90 -13.86 4.07
C ASP A 42 -18.72 -13.95 5.59
N CYS A 43 -19.65 -13.30 6.27
CA CYS A 43 -19.62 -12.96 7.68
C CYS A 43 -20.90 -13.47 8.35
N ASP A 44 -21.25 -14.73 8.09
CA ASP A 44 -22.48 -15.37 8.57
C ASP A 44 -22.33 -16.03 9.97
N GLY A 45 -21.15 -15.94 10.57
CA GLY A 45 -20.85 -16.53 11.89
C GLY A 45 -21.39 -15.73 13.09
N PRO A 46 -21.57 -16.39 14.26
CA PRO A 46 -22.01 -15.73 15.48
C PRO A 46 -21.02 -14.63 15.93
N ASN A 47 -21.55 -13.44 16.19
CA ASN A 47 -20.81 -12.22 16.56
C ASN A 47 -19.90 -11.65 15.47
N CYS A 48 -20.15 -11.96 14.19
CA CYS A 48 -19.41 -11.33 13.10
C CYS A 48 -19.89 -9.87 12.88
N ASN A 49 -19.03 -8.89 13.15
CA ASN A 49 -19.34 -7.47 12.94
C ASN A 49 -18.82 -7.02 11.57
N SER A 50 -19.62 -7.26 10.53
CA SER A 50 -19.26 -6.93 9.15
C SER A 50 -18.93 -5.46 8.94
N GLN A 51 -19.60 -4.56 9.66
CA GLN A 51 -19.38 -3.13 9.52
C GLN A 51 -18.00 -2.72 10.03
N TYR A 52 -17.56 -3.24 11.17
CA TYR A 52 -16.24 -2.95 11.72
C TYR A 52 -15.11 -3.34 10.75
N TYR A 53 -15.18 -4.54 10.16
CA TYR A 53 -14.17 -4.95 9.19
C TYR A 53 -14.17 -4.06 7.95
N ARG A 54 -15.34 -3.67 7.46
CA ARG A 54 -15.45 -2.78 6.30
C ARG A 54 -14.92 -1.37 6.57
N THR A 55 -14.96 -0.90 7.82
CA THR A 55 -14.41 0.41 8.20
C THR A 55 -12.91 0.38 8.45
N GLU A 56 -12.38 -0.69 9.04
CA GLU A 56 -10.95 -0.79 9.38
C GLU A 56 -10.06 -1.21 8.21
N ILE A 57 -10.61 -1.96 7.26
CA ILE A 57 -9.88 -2.47 6.10
C ILE A 57 -10.29 -1.63 4.89
N THR A 58 -9.47 -0.63 4.57
CA THR A 58 -9.73 0.35 3.51
C THR A 58 -8.92 0.12 2.24
N TRP A 59 -8.15 -0.97 2.19
CA TRP A 59 -7.25 -1.34 1.09
C TRP A 59 -7.86 -2.39 0.16
N VAL A 60 -9.18 -2.62 0.26
CA VAL A 60 -9.97 -3.45 -0.67
C VAL A 60 -11.25 -2.69 -1.04
N ASN A 61 -11.88 -3.08 -2.14
CA ASN A 61 -13.22 -2.63 -2.47
C ASN A 61 -14.25 -3.62 -1.93
N TRP A 62 -15.19 -3.17 -1.10
CA TRP A 62 -16.16 -4.07 -0.49
C TRP A 62 -17.42 -4.20 -1.34
N VAL A 63 -17.68 -5.40 -1.86
CA VAL A 63 -18.92 -5.68 -2.61
C VAL A 63 -19.99 -6.32 -1.73
N ARG A 64 -21.23 -6.34 -2.25
CA ARG A 64 -22.40 -6.89 -1.56
C ARG A 64 -22.83 -8.23 -2.14
N ASP A 65 -22.60 -8.42 -3.43
CA ASP A 65 -22.92 -9.64 -4.15
C ASP A 65 -21.63 -10.42 -4.43
N ARG A 66 -21.67 -11.73 -4.19
CA ARG A 66 -20.52 -12.63 -4.41
C ARG A 66 -20.05 -12.65 -5.86
N GLN A 67 -20.97 -12.49 -6.80
CA GLN A 67 -20.68 -12.55 -8.24
C GLN A 67 -19.87 -11.33 -8.72
N ASP A 68 -19.83 -10.26 -7.93
CA ASP A 68 -19.09 -9.03 -8.23
C ASP A 68 -17.71 -9.00 -7.54
N SER A 69 -17.33 -10.04 -6.79
CA SER A 69 -16.03 -10.10 -6.12
C SER A 69 -14.96 -10.74 -6.99
N ASP A 70 -13.76 -10.22 -6.85
CA ASP A 70 -12.50 -10.86 -7.28
C ASP A 70 -12.07 -11.93 -6.26
N VAL A 71 -12.41 -11.73 -4.98
CA VAL A 71 -12.11 -12.65 -3.88
C VAL A 71 -13.31 -12.82 -2.96
N HIS A 72 -13.72 -14.06 -2.75
CA HIS A 72 -14.64 -14.45 -1.67
C HIS A 72 -13.84 -14.79 -0.41
N LEU A 73 -13.98 -13.94 0.61
CA LEU A 73 -13.38 -14.13 1.93
C LEU A 73 -14.41 -14.75 2.87
N ILE A 74 -14.12 -15.96 3.38
CA ILE A 74 -14.89 -16.63 4.42
C ILE A 74 -14.12 -16.53 5.72
N VAL A 75 -14.78 -16.06 6.78
CA VAL A 75 -14.19 -16.06 8.12
C VAL A 75 -15.02 -16.92 9.05
N THR A 76 -14.40 -17.99 9.54
CA THR A 76 -14.97 -18.86 10.57
C THR A 76 -14.23 -18.69 11.89
N SER A 77 -14.89 -19.05 12.99
CA SER A 77 -14.25 -19.07 14.30
C SER A 77 -14.74 -20.25 15.12
N GLN A 78 -13.81 -20.88 15.85
CA GLN A 78 -14.11 -21.97 16.76
C GLN A 78 -13.65 -21.61 18.18
N GLY A 79 -14.47 -21.92 19.18
CA GLY A 79 -14.09 -21.75 20.58
C GLY A 79 -13.02 -22.75 20.98
N THR A 80 -12.01 -22.30 21.74
CA THR A 80 -10.97 -23.18 22.27
C THR A 80 -11.32 -23.64 23.68
N GLY A 81 -10.80 -24.80 24.10
CA GLY A 81 -11.01 -25.33 25.45
C GLY A 81 -10.46 -24.42 26.57
N ALA A 82 -9.60 -23.46 26.24
CA ALA A 82 -9.04 -22.48 27.17
C ALA A 82 -9.86 -21.17 27.25
N GLY A 83 -11.02 -21.10 26.60
CA GLY A 83 -11.87 -19.91 26.59
C GLY A 83 -11.49 -18.86 25.55
N GLY A 84 -10.61 -19.19 24.59
CA GLY A 84 -10.25 -18.35 23.45
C GLY A 84 -11.07 -18.68 22.19
N ARG A 85 -10.68 -18.07 21.07
CA ARG A 85 -11.16 -18.42 19.73
C ARG A 85 -9.99 -18.66 18.78
N GLU A 86 -10.09 -19.69 17.96
CA GLU A 86 -9.27 -19.89 16.78
C GLU A 86 -10.06 -19.37 15.58
N TYR A 87 -9.44 -18.58 14.71
CA TYR A 87 -10.08 -18.05 13.51
C TYR A 87 -9.51 -18.77 12.32
N GLN A 88 -10.31 -18.92 11.28
CA GLN A 88 -9.85 -19.40 10.00
C GLN A 88 -10.38 -18.47 8.92
N LEU A 89 -9.48 -18.03 8.05
CA LEU A 89 -9.75 -17.15 6.92
C LEU A 89 -9.48 -17.97 5.65
N ASP A 90 -10.52 -18.18 4.85
CA ASP A 90 -10.43 -18.83 3.55
C ASP A 90 -10.61 -17.81 2.45
N PHE A 91 -9.71 -17.82 1.48
CA PHE A 91 -9.70 -16.93 0.33
C PHE A 91 -9.95 -17.75 -0.94
N ILE A 92 -11.02 -17.42 -1.65
CA ILE A 92 -11.39 -18.08 -2.90
C ILE A 92 -11.42 -17.03 -4.00
N GLY A 93 -10.56 -17.17 -5.00
CA GLY A 93 -10.51 -16.28 -6.15
C GLY A 93 -11.63 -16.54 -7.15
N GLU A 94 -12.18 -15.48 -7.71
CA GLU A 94 -13.26 -15.48 -8.69
C GLU A 94 -12.84 -14.67 -9.94
N GLY A 95 -13.47 -14.92 -11.09
CA GLY A 95 -13.16 -14.23 -12.34
C GLY A 95 -11.69 -14.40 -12.77
N ASP A 96 -10.95 -13.29 -12.84
CA ASP A 96 -9.52 -13.29 -13.23
C ASP A 96 -8.63 -14.02 -12.20
N PHE A 97 -9.12 -14.25 -10.98
CA PHE A 97 -8.43 -14.98 -9.92
C PHE A 97 -8.91 -16.42 -9.75
N GLU A 98 -9.71 -16.96 -10.69
CA GLU A 98 -10.15 -18.35 -10.65
C GLU A 98 -8.98 -19.33 -10.42
N GLY A 99 -9.18 -20.27 -9.50
CA GLY A 99 -8.18 -21.27 -9.12
C GLY A 99 -7.16 -20.79 -8.09
N TYR A 100 -7.21 -19.52 -7.66
CA TYR A 100 -6.51 -19.08 -6.45
C TYR A 100 -7.31 -19.50 -5.21
N GLU A 101 -6.66 -20.27 -4.34
CA GLU A 101 -7.20 -20.66 -3.04
C GLU A 101 -6.08 -20.51 -2.00
N ASP A 102 -6.41 -19.88 -0.87
CA ASP A 102 -5.51 -19.77 0.28
C ASP A 102 -6.29 -19.90 1.59
N GLN A 103 -5.61 -20.34 2.64
CA GLN A 103 -6.19 -20.55 3.97
C GLN A 103 -5.21 -20.14 5.07
N ILE A 104 -5.69 -19.31 6.00
CA ILE A 104 -4.94 -18.83 7.16
C ILE A 104 -5.69 -19.20 8.44
N ARG A 105 -4.98 -19.62 9.48
CA ARG A 105 -5.55 -19.99 10.80
C ARG A 105 -4.82 -19.31 11.94
#